data_AF-A0AAU2Z697-F1
#
_entry.id   AF-A0AAU2Z697-F1
#
_cell.length_a   1.000
_cell.length_b   1.000
_cell.length_c   1.000
_cell.angle_alpha   90.00
_cell.angle_beta   90.00
_cell.angle_gamma   90.00
#
_symmetry.space_group_name_H-M   'P 1'
#
loop_
_entity.id
_entity.type
_entity.pdbx_description
1 polymer ?
#
loop_
_entity_poly.entity_id
_entity_poly.type
_entity_poly.pdbx_seq_one_letter_code
_entity_poly.pdbx_strand_id
1 'polypeptide(L)'
;MSTEHEDVRDLLAAWAFGALPAAERRTVPAHLADCESCAAEAERLRETVRILDGPPGAANGSQESGGALALALRTRPAAPRVAPHAAPYAAAVAGLQSLLRELDGLGAWSTPVVHDWDVHSTVAHLIAADEPLATRLGLDAHVPPSRPAPDGTRWEDVWAARTADVIAYEQGRTPEETVAAWSARAGALLATPEARDSELASLATTLMGVRLPVADHFVVRAFEAWIHTDDIGRALGFPVPPPPDPHLWQLVRLAVRILGMALGSEAPPVLFAVTGAGTDAQWVLGSEDEPVRAELVLDPVDFCLLVGGRYTAEDVPRGAVGDDAAVANVLTRAASLAWL
;
A
#
# COMPACT_ATOMS: atom_id res chain seq x y z
N MET A 1 -51.23 -2.76 12.88
CA MET A 1 -51.35 -3.56 11.64
C MET A 1 -50.87 -2.81 10.40
N SER A 2 -51.19 -1.53 10.16
CA SER A 2 -50.67 -0.79 8.99
C SER A 2 -49.17 -0.45 9.09
N THR A 3 -48.69 -0.06 10.28
CA THR A 3 -47.29 0.36 10.49
C THR A 3 -46.31 -0.81 10.42
N GLU A 4 -46.58 -1.91 11.12
CA GLU A 4 -45.73 -3.13 11.05
C GLU A 4 -45.65 -3.72 9.64
N HIS A 5 -46.72 -3.57 8.85
CA HIS A 5 -46.74 -4.01 7.46
C HIS A 5 -45.85 -3.13 6.56
N GLU A 6 -45.85 -1.81 6.76
CA GLU A 6 -44.98 -0.88 6.05
C GLU A 6 -43.51 -1.08 6.45
N ASP A 7 -43.23 -1.25 7.74
CA ASP A 7 -41.88 -1.51 8.25
C ASP A 7 -41.28 -2.80 7.65
N VAL A 8 -42.08 -3.87 7.52
CA VAL A 8 -41.58 -5.11 6.89
C VAL A 8 -41.36 -4.95 5.40
N ARG A 9 -42.19 -4.15 4.70
CA ARG A 9 -42.02 -3.89 3.26
C ARG A 9 -40.68 -3.23 2.96
N ASP A 10 -40.25 -2.29 3.80
CA ASP A 10 -38.96 -1.61 3.65
C ASP A 10 -37.76 -2.55 3.86
N LEU A 11 -37.97 -3.66 4.57
CA LEU A 11 -36.94 -4.66 4.87
C LEU A 11 -36.87 -5.82 3.85
N LEU A 12 -37.85 -5.99 2.96
CA LEU A 12 -37.92 -7.16 2.07
C LEU A 12 -36.74 -7.23 1.09
N ALA A 13 -36.26 -6.09 0.59
CA ALA A 13 -35.10 -6.06 -0.29
C ALA A 13 -33.83 -6.52 0.45
N ALA A 14 -33.54 -5.93 1.62
CA ALA A 14 -32.40 -6.34 2.44
C ALA A 14 -32.48 -7.83 2.85
N TRP A 15 -33.69 -8.34 3.13
CA TRP A 15 -33.92 -9.76 3.39
C TRP A 15 -33.63 -10.64 2.16
N ALA A 16 -34.06 -10.23 0.97
CA ALA A 16 -33.85 -10.98 -0.27
C ALA A 16 -32.36 -11.09 -0.63
N PHE A 17 -31.56 -10.04 -0.35
CA PHE A 17 -30.10 -10.03 -0.51
C PHE A 17 -29.33 -10.66 0.67
N GLY A 18 -30.01 -11.19 1.69
CA GLY A 18 -29.37 -11.76 2.88
C GLY A 18 -28.64 -10.73 3.77
N ALA A 19 -28.93 -9.44 3.60
CA ALA A 19 -28.24 -8.31 4.23
C ALA A 19 -28.95 -7.77 5.49
N LEU A 20 -29.83 -8.55 6.11
CA LEU A 20 -30.61 -8.09 7.27
C LEU A 20 -29.78 -7.95 8.56
N PRO A 21 -29.91 -6.82 9.28
CA PRO A 21 -29.37 -6.65 10.62
C PRO A 21 -29.87 -7.73 11.60
N ALA A 22 -29.02 -8.14 12.54
CA ALA A 22 -29.32 -9.23 13.48
C ALA A 22 -30.58 -9.00 14.32
N ALA A 23 -30.91 -7.74 14.62
CA ALA A 23 -32.10 -7.35 15.38
C ALA A 23 -33.43 -7.69 14.67
N GLU A 24 -33.43 -7.76 13.34
CA GLU A 24 -34.65 -7.85 12.51
C GLU A 24 -34.85 -9.22 11.86
N ARG A 25 -33.88 -10.15 12.02
CA ARG A 25 -33.89 -11.48 11.39
C ARG A 25 -35.08 -12.37 11.78
N ARG A 26 -35.74 -12.07 12.90
CA ARG A 26 -36.93 -12.80 13.37
C ARG A 26 -38.24 -12.15 12.93
N THR A 27 -38.23 -10.84 12.67
CA THR A 27 -39.42 -10.04 12.36
C THR A 27 -39.95 -10.33 10.96
N VAL A 28 -39.07 -10.34 9.96
CA VAL A 28 -39.46 -10.55 8.56
C VAL A 28 -40.04 -11.96 8.32
N PRO A 29 -39.40 -13.08 8.73
CA PRO A 29 -39.95 -14.41 8.50
C PRO A 29 -41.29 -14.66 9.19
N ALA A 30 -41.51 -14.08 10.38
CA ALA A 30 -42.78 -14.20 11.10
C ALA A 30 -43.91 -13.51 10.34
N HIS A 31 -43.69 -12.28 9.86
CA HIS A 31 -44.69 -11.54 9.08
C HIS A 31 -45.00 -12.18 7.72
N LEU A 32 -43.99 -12.74 7.05
CA LEU A 32 -44.18 -13.44 5.77
C LEU A 32 -45.07 -14.69 5.90
N ALA A 33 -45.13 -15.32 7.08
CA ALA A 33 -46.02 -16.45 7.32
C ALA A 33 -47.50 -16.02 7.37
N ASP A 34 -47.76 -14.79 7.79
CA ASP A 34 -49.12 -14.27 8.05
C ASP A 34 -49.60 -13.27 6.99
N CYS A 35 -48.75 -12.84 6.05
CA CYS A 35 -49.06 -11.82 5.06
C CYS A 35 -48.72 -12.24 3.61
N GLU A 36 -49.75 -12.64 2.87
CA GLU A 36 -49.64 -13.14 1.49
C GLU A 36 -49.03 -12.11 0.51
N SER A 37 -49.36 -10.82 0.64
CA SER A 37 -48.84 -9.78 -0.24
C SER A 37 -47.34 -9.54 -0.06
N CYS A 38 -46.85 -9.57 1.19
CA CYS A 38 -45.43 -9.47 1.48
C CYS A 38 -44.68 -10.75 1.08
N ALA A 39 -45.28 -11.94 1.26
CA ALA A 39 -44.71 -13.20 0.80
C ALA A 39 -44.51 -13.22 -0.73
N ALA A 40 -45.51 -12.77 -1.48
CA ALA A 40 -45.43 -12.69 -2.94
C ALA A 40 -44.36 -11.69 -3.41
N GLU A 41 -44.21 -10.55 -2.73
CA GLU A 41 -43.16 -9.57 -3.05
C GLU A 41 -41.76 -10.10 -2.71
N ALA A 42 -41.61 -10.77 -1.57
CA ALA A 42 -40.36 -11.35 -1.13
C ALA A 42 -39.86 -12.44 -2.11
N GLU A 43 -40.76 -13.24 -2.68
CA GLU A 43 -40.40 -14.24 -3.69
C GLU A 43 -39.99 -13.58 -5.03
N ARG A 44 -40.68 -12.52 -5.47
CA ARG A 44 -40.27 -11.74 -6.66
C ARG A 44 -38.87 -11.15 -6.52
N LEU A 45 -38.56 -10.60 -5.34
CA LEU A 45 -37.24 -10.05 -5.05
C LEU A 45 -36.17 -11.14 -5.05
N ARG A 46 -36.44 -12.31 -4.46
CA ARG A 46 -35.52 -13.45 -4.50
C ARG A 46 -35.29 -14.00 -5.90
N GLU A 47 -36.32 -14.04 -6.74
CA GLU A 47 -36.17 -14.40 -8.14
C GLU A 47 -35.31 -13.37 -8.88
N THR A 48 -35.49 -12.08 -8.59
CA THR A 48 -34.63 -11.02 -9.15
C THR A 48 -33.18 -11.19 -8.73
N VAL A 49 -32.91 -11.48 -7.44
CA VAL A 49 -31.56 -11.80 -6.94
C VAL A 49 -30.99 -13.03 -7.65
N ARG A 50 -31.78 -14.09 -7.84
CA ARG A 50 -31.37 -15.32 -8.54
C ARG A 50 -31.02 -15.08 -10.01
N ILE A 51 -31.74 -14.17 -10.68
CA ILE A 51 -31.44 -13.76 -12.05
C ILE A 51 -30.14 -12.93 -12.11
N LEU A 52 -29.94 -12.02 -11.14
CA LEU A 52 -28.71 -11.23 -11.01
C LEU A 52 -27.49 -12.10 -10.68
N ASP A 53 -27.66 -13.14 -9.87
CA ASP A 53 -26.61 -14.11 -9.52
C ASP A 53 -26.29 -15.09 -10.67
N GLY A 54 -27.14 -15.15 -11.71
CA GLY A 54 -26.96 -16.00 -12.89
C GLY A 54 -27.24 -17.50 -12.65
N PRO A 55 -27.33 -18.33 -13.72
CA PRO A 55 -27.54 -19.77 -13.57
C PRO A 55 -26.31 -20.45 -12.94
N PRO A 56 -26.49 -21.47 -12.09
CA PRO A 56 -25.37 -22.21 -11.49
C PRO A 56 -24.70 -23.07 -12.57
N GLY A 57 -23.72 -22.48 -13.25
CA GLY A 57 -22.89 -23.12 -14.26
C GLY A 57 -21.44 -22.68 -14.09
N ALA A 58 -20.57 -23.61 -13.70
CA ALA A 58 -19.15 -23.43 -13.41
C ALA A 58 -18.78 -22.76 -12.08
N ALA A 59 -19.44 -23.15 -10.99
CA ALA A 59 -18.77 -23.19 -9.69
C ALA A 59 -17.68 -24.26 -9.72
N ASN A 60 -16.48 -23.90 -10.16
CA ASN A 60 -15.28 -24.66 -9.82
C ASN A 60 -15.02 -24.52 -8.30
N GLY A 61 -15.53 -25.49 -7.54
CA GLY A 61 -14.85 -26.09 -6.40
C GLY A 61 -14.60 -25.25 -5.14
N SER A 62 -15.62 -24.68 -4.50
CA SER A 62 -15.48 -24.11 -3.14
C SER A 62 -15.54 -25.13 -1.99
N GLN A 63 -15.78 -26.42 -2.26
CA GLN A 63 -15.62 -27.48 -1.26
C GLN A 63 -14.24 -28.15 -1.27
N GLU A 64 -13.48 -28.07 -2.37
CA GLU A 64 -12.06 -28.45 -2.41
C GLU A 64 -11.14 -27.31 -1.98
N SER A 65 -11.55 -26.03 -2.13
CA SER A 65 -10.75 -24.88 -1.68
C SER A 65 -10.45 -24.93 -0.19
N GLY A 66 -11.35 -25.44 0.67
CA GLY A 66 -11.06 -25.58 2.09
C GLY A 66 -9.93 -26.57 2.39
N GLY A 67 -9.88 -27.68 1.63
CA GLY A 67 -8.82 -28.69 1.73
C GLY A 67 -7.51 -28.24 1.09
N ALA A 68 -7.58 -27.61 -0.08
CA ALA A 68 -6.44 -27.05 -0.79
C ALA A 68 -5.86 -25.83 -0.08
N LEU A 69 -6.70 -24.93 0.47
CA LEU A 69 -6.27 -23.79 1.29
C LEU A 69 -5.72 -24.28 2.64
N ALA A 70 -6.34 -25.25 3.30
CA ALA A 70 -5.79 -25.82 4.53
C ALA A 70 -4.49 -26.59 4.27
N LEU A 71 -4.37 -27.29 3.15
CA LEU A 71 -3.13 -27.94 2.73
C LEU A 71 -2.07 -26.88 2.39
N ALA A 72 -2.41 -25.86 1.60
CA ALA A 72 -1.55 -24.74 1.25
C ALA A 72 -1.08 -23.97 2.50
N LEU A 73 -1.95 -23.74 3.48
CA LEU A 73 -1.58 -23.11 4.76
C LEU A 73 -0.66 -24.00 5.61
N ARG A 74 -0.81 -25.33 5.55
CA ARG A 74 0.05 -26.29 6.25
C ARG A 74 1.39 -26.52 5.55
N THR A 75 1.44 -26.38 4.23
CA THR A 75 2.65 -26.53 3.41
C THR A 75 3.37 -25.21 3.21
N ARG A 76 2.70 -24.07 3.43
CA ARG A 76 3.30 -22.75 3.40
C ARG A 76 4.32 -22.66 4.54
N PRO A 77 5.60 -22.37 4.25
CA PRO A 77 6.56 -22.04 5.29
C PRO A 77 5.97 -20.95 6.19
N ALA A 78 6.04 -21.13 7.50
CA ALA A 78 5.58 -20.10 8.43
C ALA A 78 6.27 -18.79 8.07
N ALA A 79 5.49 -17.74 7.80
CA ALA A 79 6.05 -16.43 7.54
C ALA A 79 6.95 -16.06 8.74
N PRO A 80 8.16 -15.53 8.52
CA PRO A 80 9.03 -15.10 9.59
C PRO A 80 8.25 -14.20 10.54
N ARG A 81 8.29 -14.50 11.85
CA ARG A 81 7.68 -13.61 12.85
C ARG A 81 8.52 -12.34 12.89
N VAL A 82 7.95 -11.28 12.32
CA VAL A 82 8.51 -9.92 12.34
C VAL A 82 7.73 -9.07 13.34
N ALA A 83 8.38 -8.04 13.85
CA ALA A 83 7.74 -7.04 14.70
C ALA A 83 6.76 -6.18 13.87
N PRO A 84 5.80 -5.48 14.52
CA PRO A 84 4.78 -4.70 13.83
C PRO A 84 5.31 -3.68 12.82
N HIS A 85 6.47 -3.06 13.08
CA HIS A 85 7.08 -2.06 12.20
C HIS A 85 7.64 -2.66 10.89
N ALA A 86 8.02 -3.94 10.90
CA ALA A 86 8.55 -4.64 9.73
C ALA A 86 7.47 -5.44 8.97
N ALA A 87 6.27 -5.58 9.54
CA ALA A 87 5.15 -6.28 8.93
C ALA A 87 4.70 -5.68 7.57
N PRO A 88 4.66 -4.34 7.38
CA PRO A 88 4.38 -3.75 6.07
C PRO A 88 5.38 -4.17 5.01
N TYR A 89 6.68 -4.20 5.33
CA TYR A 89 7.73 -4.59 4.37
C TYR A 89 7.64 -6.07 4.03
N ALA A 90 7.42 -6.94 5.02
CA ALA A 90 7.20 -8.36 4.77
C ALA A 90 5.99 -8.62 3.85
N ALA A 91 4.91 -7.84 4.02
CA ALA A 91 3.73 -7.93 3.17
C ALA A 91 4.00 -7.42 1.74
N ALA A 92 4.69 -6.29 1.59
CA ALA A 92 5.05 -5.73 0.28
C ALA A 92 5.97 -6.68 -0.50
N VAL A 93 6.99 -7.26 0.16
CA VAL A 93 7.86 -8.29 -0.43
C VAL A 93 7.06 -9.50 -0.90
N ALA A 94 6.13 -10.00 -0.08
CA ALA A 94 5.28 -11.12 -0.47
C ALA A 94 4.36 -10.77 -1.66
N GLY A 95 3.86 -9.54 -1.72
CA GLY A 95 3.07 -9.00 -2.83
C GLY A 95 3.85 -9.00 -4.13
N LEU A 96 5.04 -8.38 -4.13
CA LEU A 96 5.92 -8.34 -5.31
C LEU A 96 6.34 -9.74 -5.75
N GLN A 97 6.71 -10.63 -4.82
CA GLN A 97 7.01 -12.03 -5.15
C GLN A 97 5.85 -12.75 -5.83
N SER A 98 4.60 -12.40 -5.50
CA SER A 98 3.43 -12.97 -6.18
C SER A 98 3.31 -12.46 -7.61
N LEU A 99 3.41 -11.14 -7.79
CA LEU A 99 3.36 -10.51 -9.11
C LEU A 99 4.47 -11.03 -10.05
N LEU A 100 5.70 -11.16 -9.55
CA LEU A 100 6.84 -11.61 -10.36
C LEU A 100 6.69 -13.08 -10.80
N ARG A 101 6.07 -13.95 -9.99
CA ARG A 101 5.76 -15.33 -10.41
C ARG A 101 4.74 -15.39 -11.54
N GLU A 102 3.81 -14.43 -11.60
CA GLU A 102 2.87 -14.32 -12.72
C GLU A 102 3.58 -13.82 -13.98
N LEU A 103 4.51 -12.86 -13.82
CA LEU A 103 5.35 -12.33 -14.90
C LEU A 103 6.28 -13.38 -15.53
N ASP A 104 6.88 -14.27 -14.74
CA ASP A 104 7.75 -15.35 -15.24
C ASP A 104 7.07 -16.19 -16.33
N GLY A 105 5.75 -16.42 -16.21
CA GLY A 105 4.98 -17.14 -17.21
C GLY A 105 4.78 -16.38 -18.53
N LEU A 106 4.91 -15.05 -18.52
CA LEU A 106 4.69 -14.16 -19.66
C LEU A 106 5.99 -13.72 -20.34
N GLY A 107 7.12 -13.71 -19.62
CA GLY A 107 8.41 -13.28 -20.13
C GLY A 107 8.49 -11.78 -20.47
N ALA A 108 7.60 -10.95 -19.93
CA ALA A 108 7.46 -9.53 -20.26
C ALA A 108 8.42 -8.62 -19.46
N TRP A 109 9.65 -9.09 -19.23
CA TRP A 109 10.65 -8.43 -18.37
C TRP A 109 11.14 -7.07 -18.88
N SER A 110 11.11 -6.87 -20.20
CA SER A 110 11.49 -5.61 -20.85
C SER A 110 10.33 -4.62 -20.97
N THR A 111 9.20 -4.85 -20.29
CA THR A 111 8.06 -3.93 -20.32
C THR A 111 8.45 -2.64 -19.59
N PRO A 112 8.33 -1.46 -20.22
CA PRO A 112 8.60 -0.18 -19.55
C PRO A 112 7.66 0.03 -18.36
N VAL A 113 8.19 0.47 -17.23
CA VAL A 113 7.46 0.63 -15.97
C VAL A 113 7.40 2.10 -15.56
N VAL A 114 8.55 2.67 -15.23
CA VAL A 114 8.66 4.05 -14.74
C VAL A 114 10.05 4.60 -15.05
N HIS A 115 10.17 5.91 -15.24
CA HIS A 115 11.38 6.54 -15.78
C HIS A 115 11.76 5.92 -17.14
N ASP A 116 13.02 5.54 -17.30
CA ASP A 116 13.57 4.73 -18.38
C ASP A 116 13.75 3.25 -17.98
N TRP A 117 13.14 2.80 -16.88
CA TRP A 117 13.27 1.44 -16.36
C TRP A 117 12.20 0.51 -16.91
N ASP A 118 12.62 -0.70 -17.28
CA ASP A 118 11.75 -1.84 -17.47
C ASP A 118 11.57 -2.64 -16.17
N VAL A 119 10.76 -3.70 -16.20
CA VAL A 119 10.48 -4.52 -15.01
C VAL A 119 11.75 -5.07 -14.39
N HIS A 120 12.70 -5.55 -15.20
CA HIS A 120 13.97 -6.07 -14.71
C HIS A 120 14.78 -4.97 -13.98
N SER A 121 14.85 -3.78 -14.57
CA SER A 121 15.52 -2.62 -13.98
C SER A 121 14.83 -2.13 -12.70
N THR A 122 13.49 -2.21 -12.62
CA THR A 122 12.75 -1.89 -11.40
C THR A 122 13.07 -2.87 -10.25
N VAL A 123 13.19 -4.16 -10.53
CA VAL A 123 13.60 -5.14 -9.50
C VAL A 123 15.05 -4.92 -9.08
N ALA A 124 15.94 -4.61 -10.02
CA ALA A 124 17.33 -4.27 -9.72
C ALA A 124 17.43 -3.00 -8.86
N HIS A 125 16.62 -1.98 -9.14
CA HIS A 125 16.51 -0.79 -8.32
C HIS A 125 16.15 -1.13 -6.86
N LEU A 126 15.20 -2.04 -6.62
CA LEU A 126 14.82 -2.43 -5.27
C LEU A 126 15.97 -3.07 -4.47
N ILE A 127 16.94 -3.73 -5.14
CA ILE A 127 18.16 -4.20 -4.48
C ILE A 127 19.03 -3.03 -4.01
N ALA A 128 19.21 -2.02 -4.87
CA ALA A 128 19.88 -0.77 -4.51
C ALA A 128 19.15 -0.07 -3.37
N ALA A 129 17.82 -0.11 -3.40
CA ALA A 129 16.98 0.52 -2.41
C ALA A 129 17.19 -0.07 -1.02
N ASP A 130 17.27 -1.38 -0.91
CA ASP A 130 17.46 -2.07 0.37
C ASP A 130 18.89 -1.92 0.95
N GLU A 131 19.84 -1.47 0.14
CA GLU A 131 21.25 -1.51 0.48
C GLU A 131 21.67 -0.63 1.67
N PRO A 132 21.25 0.65 1.79
CA PRO A 132 21.64 1.48 2.93
C PRO A 132 21.22 0.89 4.28
N LEU A 133 19.98 0.36 4.36
CA LEU A 133 19.49 -0.27 5.57
C LEU A 133 20.26 -1.57 5.84
N ALA A 134 20.46 -2.39 4.82
CA ALA A 134 21.14 -3.66 4.97
C ALA A 134 22.61 -3.49 5.39
N THR A 135 23.35 -2.54 4.80
CA THR A 135 24.71 -2.19 5.24
C THR A 135 24.71 -1.69 6.67
N ARG A 136 23.75 -0.84 7.06
CA ARG A 136 23.61 -0.37 8.44
C ARG A 136 23.40 -1.52 9.43
N LEU A 137 22.71 -2.59 9.02
CA LEU A 137 22.44 -3.78 9.82
C LEU A 137 23.53 -4.86 9.67
N GLY A 138 24.65 -4.55 9.01
CA GLY A 138 25.81 -5.45 8.89
C GLY A 138 25.65 -6.57 7.88
N LEU A 139 24.73 -6.44 6.91
CA LEU A 139 24.60 -7.38 5.80
C LEU A 139 25.57 -7.03 4.67
N ASP A 140 26.16 -8.06 4.06
CA ASP A 140 27.14 -7.91 2.97
C ASP A 140 26.54 -7.17 1.76
N ALA A 141 27.37 -6.42 1.03
CA ALA A 141 26.94 -5.77 -0.21
C ALA A 141 26.63 -6.83 -1.29
N HIS A 142 25.57 -6.60 -2.07
CA HIS A 142 25.21 -7.50 -3.18
C HIS A 142 26.08 -7.24 -4.41
N VAL A 143 26.26 -5.96 -4.76
CA VAL A 143 27.06 -5.55 -5.92
C VAL A 143 28.31 -4.77 -5.48
N PRO A 144 29.38 -4.75 -6.30
CA PRO A 144 30.59 -3.99 -6.01
C PRO A 144 30.28 -2.52 -5.66
N PRO A 145 31.10 -1.87 -4.81
CA PRO A 145 30.88 -0.48 -4.45
C PRO A 145 31.00 0.44 -5.67
N SER A 146 30.16 1.47 -5.71
CA SER A 146 30.26 2.56 -6.68
C SER A 146 31.59 3.30 -6.54
N ARG A 147 31.97 4.05 -7.57
CA ARG A 147 33.12 4.96 -7.47
C ARG A 147 32.89 5.97 -6.35
N PRO A 148 33.91 6.29 -5.52
CA PRO A 148 33.76 7.30 -4.49
C PRO A 148 33.27 8.61 -5.09
N ALA A 149 32.17 9.12 -4.55
CA ALA A 149 31.65 10.43 -4.93
C ALA A 149 32.60 11.52 -4.39
N PRO A 150 32.77 12.65 -5.11
CA PRO A 150 33.50 13.80 -4.59
C PRO A 150 32.94 14.30 -3.25
N ASP A 151 33.80 14.88 -2.43
CA ASP A 151 33.38 15.50 -1.17
C ASP A 151 32.31 16.58 -1.42
N GLY A 152 31.25 16.55 -0.61
CA GLY A 152 30.13 17.49 -0.72
C GLY A 152 29.08 17.15 -1.79
N THR A 153 29.20 16.00 -2.46
CA THR A 153 28.14 15.49 -3.34
C THR A 153 26.85 15.29 -2.53
N ARG A 154 25.74 15.75 -3.09
CA ARG A 154 24.41 15.59 -2.49
C ARG A 154 24.07 14.10 -2.37
N TRP A 155 23.38 13.73 -1.29
CA TRP A 155 23.06 12.32 -1.05
C TRP A 155 22.15 11.76 -2.14
N GLU A 156 21.31 12.61 -2.74
CA GLU A 156 20.44 12.28 -3.86
C GLU A 156 21.23 11.85 -5.10
N ASP A 157 22.31 12.57 -5.42
CA ASP A 157 23.17 12.25 -6.57
C ASP A 157 23.96 10.95 -6.31
N VAL A 158 24.40 10.73 -5.07
CA VAL A 158 25.05 9.47 -4.66
C VAL A 158 24.09 8.29 -4.78
N TRP A 159 22.83 8.48 -4.38
CA TRP A 159 21.77 7.49 -4.50
C TRP A 159 21.44 7.16 -5.96
N ALA A 160 21.29 8.18 -6.81
CA ALA A 160 21.02 8.00 -8.23
C ALA A 160 22.16 7.25 -8.93
N ALA A 161 23.42 7.62 -8.66
CA ALA A 161 24.58 6.91 -9.17
C ALA A 161 24.62 5.45 -8.69
N ARG A 162 24.31 5.20 -7.41
CA ARG A 162 24.27 3.85 -6.86
C ARG A 162 23.19 3.00 -7.53
N THR A 163 22.01 3.55 -7.70
CA THR A 163 20.89 2.89 -8.40
C THR A 163 21.28 2.51 -9.82
N ALA A 164 21.87 3.43 -10.57
CA ALA A 164 22.33 3.17 -11.94
C ALA A 164 23.39 2.07 -12.00
N ASP A 165 24.35 2.04 -11.07
CA ASP A 165 25.38 1.01 -10.99
C ASP A 165 24.79 -0.39 -10.72
N VAL A 166 23.81 -0.48 -9.80
CA VAL A 166 23.14 -1.75 -9.47
C VAL A 166 22.30 -2.23 -10.65
N ILE A 167 21.53 -1.33 -11.29
CA ILE A 167 20.76 -1.65 -12.50
C ILE A 167 21.69 -2.17 -13.60
N ALA A 168 22.79 -1.46 -13.89
CA ALA A 168 23.75 -1.88 -14.91
C ALA A 168 24.40 -3.24 -14.60
N TYR A 169 24.67 -3.52 -13.32
CA TYR A 169 25.19 -4.82 -12.90
C TYR A 169 24.15 -5.94 -13.11
N GLU A 170 22.91 -5.73 -12.71
CA GLU A 170 21.83 -6.72 -12.81
C GLU A 170 21.34 -6.94 -14.25
N GLN A 171 21.41 -5.93 -15.12
CA GLN A 171 21.13 -6.08 -16.56
C GLN A 171 22.11 -7.05 -17.27
N GLY A 172 23.27 -7.30 -16.68
CA GLY A 172 24.20 -8.34 -17.15
C GLY A 172 23.81 -9.77 -16.75
N ARG A 173 22.73 -9.93 -15.96
CA ARG A 173 22.25 -11.19 -15.39
C ARG A 173 20.88 -11.54 -15.96
N THR A 174 20.43 -12.77 -15.73
CA THR A 174 19.06 -13.16 -16.05
C THR A 174 18.07 -12.54 -15.05
N PRO A 175 16.83 -12.23 -15.47
CA PRO A 175 15.81 -11.74 -14.54
C PRO A 175 15.61 -12.68 -13.34
N GLU A 176 15.66 -13.99 -13.55
CA GLU A 176 15.53 -14.99 -12.49
C GLU A 176 16.65 -14.87 -11.44
N GLU A 177 17.88 -14.61 -11.86
CA GLU A 177 19.00 -14.35 -10.95
C GLU A 177 18.82 -13.04 -10.16
N THR A 178 18.31 -11.99 -10.81
CA THR A 178 18.01 -10.71 -10.15
C THR A 178 16.87 -10.84 -9.14
N VAL A 179 15.80 -11.56 -9.48
CA VAL A 179 14.69 -11.86 -8.55
C VAL A 179 15.18 -12.68 -7.36
N ALA A 180 16.05 -13.67 -7.59
CA ALA A 180 16.64 -14.47 -6.53
C ALA A 180 17.52 -13.62 -5.60
N ALA A 181 18.34 -12.71 -6.16
CA ALA A 181 19.16 -11.77 -5.42
C ALA A 181 18.31 -10.82 -4.56
N TRP A 182 17.31 -10.17 -5.17
CA TRP A 182 16.37 -9.31 -4.47
C TRP A 182 15.63 -10.05 -3.36
N SER A 183 15.09 -11.24 -3.64
CA SER A 183 14.37 -12.06 -2.65
C SER A 183 15.27 -12.47 -1.48
N ALA A 184 16.53 -12.82 -1.75
CA ALA A 184 17.50 -13.15 -0.71
C ALA A 184 17.84 -11.92 0.15
N ARG A 185 17.97 -10.74 -0.47
CA ARG A 185 18.24 -9.47 0.22
C ARG A 185 17.09 -9.09 1.16
N ALA A 186 15.87 -9.08 0.64
CA ALA A 186 14.67 -8.79 1.42
C ALA A 186 14.49 -9.80 2.56
N GLY A 187 14.71 -11.09 2.27
CA GLY A 187 14.70 -12.15 3.28
C GLY A 187 15.74 -11.96 4.39
N ALA A 188 16.96 -11.54 4.04
CA ALA A 188 18.01 -11.26 5.01
C ALA A 188 17.69 -10.04 5.89
N LEU A 189 17.14 -8.97 5.31
CA LEU A 189 16.64 -7.81 6.06
C LEU A 189 15.54 -8.19 7.04
N LEU A 190 14.55 -8.96 6.60
CA LEU A 190 13.47 -9.46 7.46
C LEU A 190 13.96 -10.49 8.50
N ALA A 191 15.18 -11.00 8.34
CA ALA A 191 15.79 -11.93 9.27
C ALA A 191 16.70 -11.27 10.32
N THR A 192 16.92 -9.96 10.27
CA THR A 192 17.72 -9.25 11.27
C THR A 192 17.02 -9.22 12.64
N PRO A 193 17.77 -9.06 13.75
CA PRO A 193 17.19 -8.84 15.06
C PRO A 193 16.23 -7.64 15.09
N GLU A 194 16.60 -6.54 14.42
CA GLU A 194 15.83 -5.31 14.37
C GLU A 194 14.46 -5.51 13.71
N ALA A 195 14.36 -6.33 12.66
CA ALA A 195 13.07 -6.67 12.05
C ALA A 195 12.13 -7.44 12.99
N ARG A 196 12.65 -8.01 14.09
CA ARG A 196 11.90 -8.85 15.05
C ARG A 196 11.72 -8.19 16.42
N ASP A 197 12.41 -7.09 16.67
CA ASP A 197 12.45 -6.42 17.96
C ASP A 197 12.39 -4.89 17.79
N SER A 198 11.25 -4.31 18.20
CA SER A 198 11.02 -2.87 18.13
C SER A 198 11.97 -2.05 19.01
N GLU A 199 12.51 -2.63 20.09
CA GLU A 199 13.46 -1.91 20.96
C GLU A 199 14.80 -1.75 20.25
N LEU A 200 15.32 -2.82 19.64
CA LEU A 200 16.54 -2.75 18.83
C LEU A 200 16.36 -1.80 17.63
N ALA A 201 15.18 -1.82 17.00
CA ALA A 201 14.86 -0.97 15.87
C ALA A 201 14.60 0.52 16.25
N SER A 202 14.60 0.88 17.53
CA SER A 202 14.31 2.25 17.98
C SER A 202 15.43 3.25 17.72
N LEU A 203 16.66 2.77 17.47
CA LEU A 203 17.82 3.62 17.28
C LEU A 203 17.74 4.42 15.97
N ALA A 204 17.77 5.76 16.09
CA ALA A 204 17.75 6.66 14.95
C ALA A 204 19.07 6.63 14.16
N THR A 205 18.96 6.48 12.84
CA THR A 205 20.07 6.47 11.89
C THR A 205 19.71 7.31 10.67
N THR A 206 20.69 8.04 10.14
CA THR A 206 20.51 8.82 8.91
C THR A 206 20.78 7.92 7.73
N LEU A 207 19.73 7.62 6.96
CA LEU A 207 19.83 6.97 5.66
C LEU A 207 19.11 7.86 4.65
N MET A 208 19.69 8.00 3.46
CA MET A 208 19.08 8.74 2.35
C MET A 208 18.60 10.15 2.78
N GLY A 209 19.48 10.89 3.44
CA GLY A 209 19.22 12.27 3.86
C GLY A 209 18.29 12.44 5.07
N VAL A 210 17.60 11.40 5.53
CA VAL A 210 16.60 11.50 6.62
C VAL A 210 17.04 10.69 7.83
N ARG A 211 16.98 11.31 9.01
CA ARG A 211 17.28 10.67 10.29
C ARG A 211 16.01 10.08 10.90
N LEU A 212 15.88 8.76 10.82
CA LEU A 212 14.74 8.00 11.34
C LEU A 212 15.20 6.80 12.18
N PRO A 213 14.40 6.34 13.16
CA PRO A 213 14.54 5.01 13.74
C PRO A 213 14.69 3.93 12.66
N VAL A 214 15.49 2.89 12.92
CA VAL A 214 15.57 1.70 12.04
C VAL A 214 14.17 1.12 11.75
N ALA A 215 13.27 1.16 12.75
CA ALA A 215 11.89 0.73 12.61
C ALA A 215 11.17 1.44 11.45
N ASP A 216 11.36 2.75 11.33
CA ASP A 216 10.74 3.56 10.28
C ASP A 216 11.42 3.31 8.92
N HIS A 217 12.71 2.99 8.88
CA HIS A 217 13.37 2.61 7.62
C HIS A 217 12.81 1.33 7.01
N PHE A 218 12.35 0.37 7.82
CA PHE A 218 11.56 -0.77 7.31
C PHE A 218 10.24 -0.33 6.68
N VAL A 219 9.56 0.65 7.28
CA VAL A 219 8.33 1.22 6.72
C VAL A 219 8.62 1.99 5.42
N VAL A 220 9.76 2.67 5.30
CA VAL A 220 10.19 3.24 4.01
C VAL A 220 10.41 2.13 2.98
N ARG A 221 11.08 1.02 3.32
CA ARG A 221 11.25 -0.10 2.37
C ARG A 221 9.93 -0.73 1.96
N ALA A 222 8.95 -0.78 2.86
CA ALA A 222 7.59 -1.21 2.55
C ALA A 222 6.92 -0.28 1.53
N PHE A 223 7.10 1.03 1.69
CA PHE A 223 6.62 2.04 0.75
C PHE A 223 7.20 1.82 -0.65
N GLU A 224 8.53 1.72 -0.77
CA GLU A 224 9.18 1.52 -2.08
C GLU A 224 8.73 0.23 -2.76
N ALA A 225 8.74 -0.88 -2.01
CA ALA A 225 8.38 -2.17 -2.55
C ALA A 225 6.93 -2.19 -3.05
N TRP A 226 6.00 -1.56 -2.32
CA TRP A 226 4.60 -1.48 -2.74
C TRP A 226 4.41 -0.55 -3.94
N ILE A 227 4.98 0.66 -3.94
CA ILE A 227 4.86 1.59 -5.07
C ILE A 227 5.38 0.95 -6.36
N HIS A 228 6.54 0.28 -6.31
CA HIS A 228 7.08 -0.39 -7.49
C HIS A 228 6.35 -1.69 -7.85
N THR A 229 5.69 -2.34 -6.89
CA THR A 229 4.75 -3.43 -7.22
C THR A 229 3.56 -2.87 -8.01
N ASP A 230 2.99 -1.74 -7.58
CA ASP A 230 1.90 -1.05 -8.27
C ASP A 230 2.34 -0.58 -9.67
N ASP A 231 3.54 0.01 -9.80
CA ASP A 231 4.07 0.42 -11.10
C ASP A 231 4.16 -0.75 -12.09
N ILE A 232 4.75 -1.88 -11.66
CA ILE A 232 4.86 -3.09 -12.48
C ILE A 232 3.46 -3.63 -12.82
N GLY A 233 2.55 -3.65 -11.84
CA GLY A 233 1.17 -4.07 -12.03
C GLY A 233 0.48 -3.26 -13.11
N ARG A 234 0.53 -1.92 -13.03
CA ARG A 234 -0.04 -1.01 -14.03
C ARG A 234 0.57 -1.23 -15.41
N ALA A 235 1.89 -1.36 -15.50
CA ALA A 235 2.59 -1.59 -16.76
C ALA A 235 2.17 -2.90 -17.46
N LEU A 236 1.85 -3.93 -16.67
CA LEU A 236 1.41 -5.24 -17.16
C LEU A 236 -0.11 -5.37 -17.29
N GLY A 237 -0.88 -4.40 -16.80
CA GLY A 237 -2.34 -4.47 -16.73
C GLY A 237 -2.87 -5.38 -15.61
N PHE A 238 -2.07 -5.65 -14.59
CA PHE A 238 -2.48 -6.40 -13.40
C PHE A 238 -2.96 -5.46 -12.29
N PRO A 239 -4.15 -5.72 -11.71
CA PRO A 239 -4.59 -4.97 -10.55
C PRO A 239 -3.74 -5.34 -9.33
N VAL A 240 -3.06 -4.34 -8.76
CA VAL A 240 -2.35 -4.48 -7.48
C VAL A 240 -3.21 -3.85 -6.39
N PRO A 241 -3.69 -4.62 -5.40
CA PRO A 241 -4.47 -4.05 -4.32
C PRO A 241 -3.59 -3.13 -3.45
N PRO A 242 -4.18 -2.10 -2.82
CA PRO A 242 -3.47 -1.31 -1.82
C PRO A 242 -3.05 -2.19 -0.64
N PRO A 243 -2.07 -1.76 0.18
CA PRO A 243 -1.67 -2.47 1.38
C PRO A 243 -2.89 -2.59 2.32
N PRO A 244 -2.97 -3.65 3.13
CA PRO A 244 -4.01 -3.76 4.16
C PRO A 244 -4.04 -2.52 5.04
N ASP A 245 -5.22 -2.07 5.48
CA ASP A 245 -5.39 -0.79 6.20
C ASP A 245 -4.37 -0.57 7.34
N PRO A 246 -4.06 -1.56 8.23
CA PRO A 246 -3.08 -1.34 9.29
C PRO A 246 -1.66 -1.06 8.79
N HIS A 247 -1.31 -1.55 7.61
CA HIS A 247 -0.03 -1.30 6.96
C HIS A 247 -0.06 0.04 6.21
N LEU A 248 -1.13 0.29 5.45
CA LEU A 248 -1.31 1.56 4.72
C LEU A 248 -1.25 2.75 5.68
N TRP A 249 -1.89 2.68 6.85
CA TRP A 249 -1.83 3.75 7.85
C TRP A 249 -0.44 3.95 8.47
N GLN A 250 0.41 2.93 8.52
CA GLN A 250 1.82 3.12 8.90
C GLN A 250 2.58 3.90 7.83
N LEU A 251 2.35 3.58 6.55
CA LEU A 251 2.92 4.32 5.42
C LEU A 251 2.47 5.80 5.44
N VAL A 252 1.17 6.04 5.57
CA VAL A 252 0.57 7.38 5.60
C VAL A 252 1.15 8.21 6.76
N ARG A 253 1.15 7.67 7.99
CA ARG A 253 1.67 8.42 9.16
C ARG A 253 3.16 8.75 9.02
N LEU A 254 3.95 7.83 8.46
CA LEU A 254 5.36 8.11 8.18
C LEU A 254 5.50 9.21 7.12
N ALA A 255 4.78 9.11 6.01
CA ALA A 255 4.82 10.08 4.92
C ALA A 255 4.39 11.49 5.39
N VAL A 256 3.33 11.61 6.21
CA VAL A 256 2.93 12.90 6.81
C VAL A 256 4.04 13.48 7.69
N ARG A 257 4.69 12.66 8.50
CA ARG A 257 5.80 13.13 9.36
C ARG A 257 7.00 13.60 8.53
N ILE A 258 7.34 12.89 7.45
CA ILE A 258 8.41 13.30 6.53
C ILE A 258 8.04 14.60 5.81
N LEU A 259 6.78 14.72 5.34
CA LEU A 259 6.26 15.94 4.74
C LEU A 259 6.33 17.13 5.69
N GLY A 260 5.94 16.96 6.95
CA GLY A 260 6.07 18.01 7.97
C GLY A 260 7.51 18.47 8.16
N MET A 261 8.46 17.53 8.24
CA MET A 261 9.90 17.86 8.31
C MET A 261 10.38 18.63 7.08
N ALA A 262 9.90 18.27 5.88
CA ALA A 262 10.31 18.89 4.62
C ALA A 262 9.67 20.27 4.38
N LEU A 263 8.47 20.51 4.93
CA LEU A 263 7.81 21.81 4.92
C LEU A 263 8.49 22.81 5.87
N GLY A 264 8.85 22.34 7.07
CA GLY A 264 9.42 23.18 8.12
C GLY A 264 8.37 24.00 8.89
N SER A 265 8.81 24.58 10.02
CA SER A 265 7.95 25.32 10.96
C SER A 265 7.47 26.69 10.46
N GLU A 266 8.07 27.21 9.39
CA GLU A 266 7.74 28.55 8.87
C GLU A 266 6.74 28.49 7.69
N ALA A 267 6.33 27.30 7.26
CA ALA A 267 5.37 27.17 6.17
C ALA A 267 3.97 27.62 6.65
N PRO A 268 3.17 28.29 5.79
CA PRO A 268 1.79 28.64 6.12
C PRO A 268 0.98 27.40 6.54
N PRO A 269 0.30 27.42 7.69
CA PRO A 269 -0.31 26.22 8.23
C PRO A 269 -1.51 25.74 7.42
N VAL A 270 -1.53 24.43 7.14
CA VAL A 270 -2.63 23.74 6.46
C VAL A 270 -3.13 22.60 7.34
N LEU A 271 -4.44 22.55 7.56
CA LEU A 271 -5.08 21.38 8.16
C LEU A 271 -5.16 20.28 7.10
N PHE A 272 -4.27 19.31 7.21
CA PHE A 272 -4.19 18.17 6.31
C PHE A 272 -4.95 16.99 6.88
N ALA A 273 -5.87 16.42 6.10
CA ALA A 273 -6.64 15.24 6.46
C ALA A 273 -6.48 14.13 5.43
N VAL A 274 -6.47 12.89 5.91
CA VAL A 274 -6.54 11.70 5.06
C VAL A 274 -7.86 11.00 5.32
N THR A 275 -8.61 10.66 4.27
CA THR A 275 -9.94 10.06 4.42
C THR A 275 -9.88 8.66 5.04
N GLY A 276 -11.02 8.18 5.56
CA GLY A 276 -11.19 6.76 5.92
C GLY A 276 -10.84 6.33 7.35
N ALA A 277 -10.27 7.18 8.21
CA ALA A 277 -9.92 6.79 9.60
C ALA A 277 -10.50 7.68 10.72
N GLY A 278 -11.58 8.44 10.44
CA GLY A 278 -12.19 9.32 11.43
C GLY A 278 -11.32 10.56 11.74
N THR A 279 -11.57 11.22 12.87
CA THR A 279 -10.89 12.48 13.25
C THR A 279 -9.40 12.33 13.56
N ASP A 280 -8.91 11.10 13.79
CA ASP A 280 -7.51 10.81 14.15
C ASP A 280 -6.55 10.75 12.94
N ALA A 281 -7.06 11.12 11.76
CA ALA A 281 -6.32 11.24 10.51
C ALA A 281 -6.23 12.70 10.04
N GLN A 282 -6.01 13.61 10.99
CA GLN A 282 -5.82 15.03 10.74
C GLN A 282 -4.54 15.54 11.40
N TRP A 283 -3.82 16.42 10.70
CA TRP A 283 -2.57 17.04 11.13
C TRP A 283 -2.55 18.49 10.73
N VAL A 284 -1.95 19.35 11.55
CA VAL A 284 -1.57 20.69 11.10
C VAL A 284 -0.14 20.60 10.54
N LEU A 285 0.02 20.91 9.26
CA LEU A 285 1.32 20.99 8.60
C LEU A 285 1.74 22.44 8.50
N GLY A 286 2.99 22.77 8.84
CA GLY A 286 3.52 24.13 8.82
C GLY A 286 3.61 24.74 10.23
N SER A 287 3.48 26.06 10.33
CA SER A 287 3.62 26.80 11.59
C SER A 287 2.51 26.50 12.59
N GLU A 288 2.87 26.16 13.83
CA GLU A 288 1.91 26.02 14.94
C GLU A 288 1.52 27.36 15.57
N ASP A 289 2.24 28.44 15.25
CA ASP A 289 2.05 29.78 15.83
C ASP A 289 1.07 30.65 15.02
N GLU A 290 0.69 30.19 13.82
CA GLU A 290 -0.21 30.90 12.91
C GLU A 290 -1.60 30.24 12.80
N PRO A 291 -2.66 31.00 12.49
CA PRO A 291 -3.97 30.42 12.20
C PRO A 291 -3.94 29.62 10.89
N VAL A 292 -4.56 28.44 10.88
CA VAL A 292 -4.74 27.59 9.70
C VAL A 292 -5.27 28.41 8.52
N ARG A 293 -4.57 28.33 7.38
CA ARG A 293 -4.86 29.09 6.16
C ARG A 293 -5.71 28.32 5.15
N ALA A 294 -5.63 27.00 5.19
CA ALA A 294 -6.38 26.13 4.29
C ALA A 294 -6.61 24.75 4.92
N GLU A 295 -7.60 24.04 4.37
CA GLU A 295 -7.87 22.63 4.62
C GLU A 295 -7.58 21.84 3.34
N LEU A 296 -6.89 20.71 3.47
CA LEU A 296 -6.55 19.82 2.37
C LEU A 296 -6.88 18.38 2.76
N VAL A 297 -7.63 17.69 1.91
CA VAL A 297 -8.08 16.32 2.12
C VAL A 297 -7.63 15.45 0.94
N LEU A 298 -6.99 14.32 1.24
CA LEU A 298 -6.59 13.30 0.25
C LEU A 298 -7.10 11.90 0.65
N ASP A 299 -7.27 11.04 -0.35
CA ASP A 299 -7.36 9.59 -0.13
C ASP A 299 -5.99 9.05 0.32
N PRO A 300 -5.92 8.06 1.23
CA PRO A 300 -4.65 7.51 1.70
C PRO A 300 -3.78 6.92 0.58
N VAL A 301 -4.37 6.26 -0.41
CA VAL A 301 -3.64 5.71 -1.55
C VAL A 301 -3.17 6.83 -2.47
N ASP A 302 -4.04 7.78 -2.80
CA ASP A 302 -3.66 8.93 -3.64
C ASP A 302 -2.57 9.78 -2.99
N PHE A 303 -2.59 9.95 -1.66
CA PHE A 303 -1.52 10.62 -0.93
C PHE A 303 -0.19 9.86 -1.03
N CYS A 304 -0.18 8.54 -0.85
CA CYS A 304 1.04 7.77 -1.03
C CYS A 304 1.52 7.79 -2.49
N LEU A 305 0.63 7.74 -3.47
CA LEU A 305 0.99 7.86 -4.89
C LEU A 305 1.57 9.25 -5.21
N LEU A 306 1.06 10.32 -4.60
CA LEU A 306 1.64 11.67 -4.71
C LEU A 306 3.06 11.71 -4.13
N VAL A 307 3.25 11.21 -2.90
CA VAL A 307 4.56 11.15 -2.24
C VAL A 307 5.54 10.26 -3.00
N GLY A 308 5.03 9.21 -3.63
CA GLY A 308 5.79 8.33 -4.54
C GLY A 308 5.96 8.90 -5.94
N GLY A 309 5.49 10.11 -6.26
CA GLY A 309 5.71 10.75 -7.57
C GLY A 309 4.87 10.19 -8.72
N ARG A 310 3.80 9.43 -8.42
CA ARG A 310 2.86 8.86 -9.40
C ARG A 310 1.65 9.78 -9.65
N TYR A 311 1.56 10.87 -8.88
CA TYR A 311 0.77 12.05 -9.21
C TYR A 311 1.64 13.30 -9.20
N THR A 312 1.26 14.28 -10.01
CA THR A 312 1.75 15.64 -9.84
C THR A 312 0.96 16.37 -8.76
N ALA A 313 1.49 17.49 -8.28
CA ALA A 313 0.77 18.36 -7.35
C ALA A 313 -0.52 18.94 -7.95
N GLU A 314 -0.68 18.96 -9.28
CA GLU A 314 -1.87 19.45 -9.97
C GLU A 314 -2.91 18.34 -10.20
N ASP A 315 -2.45 17.11 -10.46
CA ASP A 315 -3.31 16.01 -10.91
C ASP A 315 -3.88 15.14 -9.76
N VAL A 316 -3.29 15.21 -8.56
CA VAL A 316 -3.74 14.39 -7.44
C VAL A 316 -5.20 14.69 -7.04
N PRO A 317 -6.09 13.68 -6.98
CA PRO A 317 -7.45 13.87 -6.50
C PRO A 317 -7.47 14.41 -5.07
N ARG A 318 -8.18 15.52 -4.85
CA ARG A 318 -8.19 16.22 -3.55
C ARG A 318 -9.47 16.98 -3.28
N GLY A 319 -9.76 17.17 -1.99
CA GLY A 319 -10.63 18.24 -1.51
C GLY A 319 -9.78 19.36 -0.92
N ALA A 320 -10.05 20.63 -1.26
CA ALA A 320 -9.32 21.76 -0.69
C ALA A 320 -10.22 22.97 -0.50
N VAL A 321 -10.01 23.72 0.60
CA VAL A 321 -10.72 24.97 0.91
C VAL A 321 -9.74 25.95 1.55
N GLY A 322 -9.81 27.23 1.20
CA GLY A 322 -8.99 28.29 1.80
C GLY A 322 -7.91 28.79 0.84
N ASP A 323 -6.70 29.03 1.37
CA ASP A 323 -5.57 29.57 0.61
C ASP A 323 -4.97 28.55 -0.37
N ASP A 324 -5.20 28.76 -1.67
CA ASP A 324 -4.67 27.93 -2.75
C ASP A 324 -3.14 27.86 -2.80
N ALA A 325 -2.43 28.93 -2.42
CA ALA A 325 -0.97 28.94 -2.43
C ALA A 325 -0.40 28.08 -1.28
N ALA A 326 -1.06 28.10 -0.13
CA ALA A 326 -0.71 27.22 0.99
C ALA A 326 -0.93 25.74 0.63
N VAL A 327 -2.07 25.43 0.00
CA VAL A 327 -2.36 24.08 -0.51
C VAL A 327 -1.33 23.63 -1.55
N ALA A 328 -1.03 24.49 -2.53
CA ALA A 328 -0.06 24.18 -3.58
C ALA A 328 1.35 23.93 -3.01
N ASN A 329 1.75 24.65 -1.96
CA ASN A 329 3.01 24.41 -1.25
C ASN A 329 3.06 22.99 -0.66
N VAL A 330 2.02 22.58 0.09
CA VAL A 330 1.94 21.23 0.67
C VAL A 330 2.04 20.15 -0.40
N LEU A 331 1.28 20.27 -1.49
CA LEU A 331 1.25 19.27 -2.57
C LEU A 331 2.55 19.22 -3.37
N THR A 332 3.13 20.38 -3.68
CA THR A 332 4.43 20.45 -4.37
C THR A 332 5.53 19.87 -3.50
N ARG A 333 5.49 20.15 -2.19
CA ARG A 333 6.46 19.58 -1.25
C ARG A 333 6.31 18.07 -1.16
N ALA A 334 5.08 17.56 -1.05
CA ALA A 334 4.80 16.12 -1.04
C ALA A 334 5.31 15.43 -2.31
N ALA A 335 5.03 15.98 -3.50
CA ALA A 335 5.52 15.45 -4.77
C ALA A 335 7.06 15.46 -4.86
N SER A 336 7.72 16.44 -4.23
CA SER A 336 9.19 16.53 -4.19
C SER A 336 9.87 15.51 -3.25
N LEU A 337 9.10 14.75 -2.46
CA LEU A 337 9.63 13.68 -1.62
C LEU A 337 9.88 12.39 -2.39
N ALA A 338 9.36 12.29 -3.62
CA ALA A 338 9.63 11.17 -4.50
C ALA A 338 11.11 11.21 -4.87
N TRP A 339 11.89 10.27 -4.34
CA TRP A 339 13.29 10.05 -4.70
C TRP A 339 13.46 8.81 -5.58
N LEU A 340 12.42 8.55 -6.38
CA LEU A 340 12.28 7.52 -7.40
C LEU A 340 11.55 8.13 -8.59
#